data_AF-A0A7S3VXZ2-F1
#
_entry.id   AF-A0A7S3VXZ2-F1
#
_cell.length_a   1.000
_cell.length_b   1.000
_cell.length_c   1.000
_cell.angle_alpha   90.00
_cell.angle_beta   90.00
_cell.angle_gamma   90.00
#
_symmetry.space_group_name_H-M   'P 1'
#
loop_
_entity.id
_entity.type
_entity.pdbx_description
1 polymer ?
#
loop_
_entity_poly.entity_id
_entity_poly.type
_entity_poly.pdbx_seq_one_letter_code
_entity_poly.pdbx_strand_id
1 'polypeptide(L)'
;RPHGRILLKRLGERAAGASAAAHFATISHRNLVENVPRIDAHRLRKVCERCRQLRVEVEDSGEYSALLVGRPQTFVDASINVDEYPEALWLMVAHYFASPCAEGLVLPGGRYACAQALMSLELPFLCGYSLGRICHIVQLAISKRRILGYLNGQVVPYRCSEAVVKEICAQQQQPAVLGPRAVPELPLATLEQARACLWQMLSSEDGQEPVSVPLPNVKRLFRSRFNLDLSETALGQSRLCELLHDPRFHDVCEVRLQGNGYIVVRAEPTPVLSRSEISLAAALSPACAPGSLETWPVCETTWA
;
A
#
# COMPACT_ATOMS: atom_id res chain seq x y z
N ARG A 1 3.18 -15.92 -9.73
CA ARG A 1 2.89 -17.22 -10.41
C ARG A 1 1.38 -17.49 -10.48
N PRO A 2 0.87 -18.40 -11.34
CA PRO A 2 -0.57 -18.73 -11.41
C PRO A 2 -1.00 -19.60 -10.21
N HIS A 3 -1.06 -18.97 -9.05
CA HIS A 3 -1.37 -19.63 -7.81
C HIS A 3 -2.83 -20.14 -7.76
N GLY A 4 -3.07 -21.18 -6.97
CA GLY A 4 -4.40 -21.76 -6.75
C GLY A 4 -5.48 -20.73 -6.41
N ARG A 5 -5.18 -19.70 -5.60
CA ARG A 5 -6.13 -18.62 -5.29
C ARG A 5 -6.56 -17.81 -6.52
N ILE A 6 -5.65 -17.60 -7.46
CA ILE A 6 -5.93 -16.88 -8.71
C ILE A 6 -6.83 -17.74 -9.59
N LEU A 7 -6.56 -19.04 -9.69
CA LEU A 7 -7.40 -19.99 -10.42
C LEU A 7 -8.82 -20.04 -9.85
N LEU A 8 -8.93 -20.12 -8.53
CA LEU A 8 -10.21 -20.15 -7.82
C LEU A 8 -11.03 -18.89 -8.10
N LYS A 9 -10.39 -17.71 -8.03
CA LYS A 9 -11.03 -16.43 -8.36
C LYS A 9 -11.52 -16.41 -9.81
N ARG A 10 -10.68 -16.83 -10.77
CA ARG A 10 -11.05 -16.88 -12.20
C ARG A 10 -12.18 -17.85 -12.51
N LEU A 11 -12.21 -19.01 -11.85
CA LEU A 11 -13.29 -19.97 -12.01
C LEU A 11 -14.60 -19.42 -11.46
N GLY A 12 -14.54 -18.74 -10.30
CA GLY A 12 -15.70 -18.07 -9.72
C GLY A 12 -16.28 -16.99 -10.65
N GLU A 13 -15.42 -16.17 -11.25
CA GLU A 13 -15.83 -15.16 -12.23
C GLU A 13 -16.48 -15.76 -13.47
N ARG A 14 -15.90 -16.83 -14.02
CA ARG A 14 -16.46 -17.52 -15.20
C ARG A 14 -17.82 -18.15 -14.89
N ALA A 15 -17.97 -18.72 -13.70
CA ALA A 15 -19.24 -19.27 -13.24
C ALA A 15 -20.29 -18.17 -13.07
N ALA A 16 -19.94 -17.05 -12.43
CA ALA A 16 -20.84 -15.91 -12.30
C ALA A 16 -21.22 -15.31 -13.66
N GLY A 17 -20.29 -15.20 -14.61
CA GLY A 17 -20.56 -14.74 -15.97
C GLY A 17 -21.49 -15.70 -16.75
N ALA A 18 -21.34 -17.01 -16.57
CA ALA A 18 -22.24 -18.00 -17.15
C ALA A 18 -23.65 -17.94 -16.52
N SER A 19 -23.76 -17.67 -15.22
CA SER A 19 -25.04 -17.48 -14.52
C SER A 19 -25.72 -16.15 -14.86
N ALA A 20 -24.96 -15.06 -15.02
CA ALA A 20 -25.47 -13.76 -15.44
C ALA A 20 -25.97 -13.77 -16.90
N ALA A 21 -25.33 -14.53 -17.79
CA ALA A 21 -25.83 -14.76 -19.14
C ALA A 21 -27.17 -15.54 -19.16
N ALA A 22 -27.49 -16.27 -18.08
CA ALA A 22 -28.75 -17.01 -17.94
C ALA A 22 -29.89 -16.18 -17.29
N HIS A 23 -29.60 -15.02 -16.67
CA HIS A 23 -30.58 -14.15 -16.05
C HIS A 23 -30.37 -12.71 -16.55
N PHE A 24 -31.15 -12.33 -17.58
CA PHE A 24 -31.18 -10.96 -18.08
C PHE A 24 -31.60 -9.98 -16.97
N ALA A 25 -30.97 -8.80 -17.02
CA ALA A 25 -31.34 -7.53 -16.41
C ALA A 25 -30.82 -7.23 -14.99
N THR A 26 -29.97 -6.18 -14.98
CA THR A 26 -29.72 -5.22 -13.88
C THR A 26 -29.01 -5.79 -12.67
N ILE A 27 -27.78 -5.35 -12.35
CA ILE A 27 -27.29 -5.26 -10.96
C ILE A 27 -25.93 -4.55 -10.88
N SER A 28 -25.88 -3.56 -9.99
CA SER A 28 -24.68 -2.88 -9.50
C SER A 28 -23.65 -3.85 -8.90
N HIS A 29 -22.36 -3.49 -9.02
CA HIS A 29 -21.18 -4.21 -8.54
C HIS A 29 -21.17 -4.71 -7.08
N ARG A 30 -22.16 -4.36 -6.24
CA ARG A 30 -22.27 -4.85 -4.86
C ARG A 30 -22.76 -6.30 -4.72
N ASN A 31 -23.50 -6.84 -5.71
CA ASN A 31 -24.13 -8.18 -5.56
C ASN A 31 -23.42 -9.32 -6.32
N LEU A 32 -22.24 -9.09 -6.92
CA LEU A 32 -21.48 -10.17 -7.59
C LEU A 32 -21.00 -11.25 -6.61
N VAL A 33 -20.95 -10.98 -5.31
CA VAL A 33 -20.45 -11.92 -4.30
C VAL A 33 -21.46 -13.03 -3.99
N GLU A 34 -22.77 -12.82 -4.19
CA GLU A 34 -23.79 -13.81 -3.83
C GLU A 34 -23.97 -14.94 -4.87
N ASN A 35 -23.56 -14.71 -6.12
CA ASN A 35 -23.77 -15.67 -7.23
C ASN A 35 -22.50 -16.45 -7.64
N VAL A 36 -21.40 -16.32 -6.90
CA VAL A 36 -20.20 -17.14 -7.16
C VAL A 36 -20.37 -18.48 -6.44
N PRO A 37 -20.44 -19.61 -7.16
CA PRO A 37 -20.48 -20.91 -6.50
C PRO A 37 -19.23 -21.08 -5.62
N ARG A 38 -19.42 -21.54 -4.38
CA ARG A 38 -18.30 -21.88 -3.49
C ARG A 38 -17.49 -23.00 -4.13
N ILE A 39 -16.32 -22.66 -4.67
CA ILE A 39 -15.37 -23.61 -5.23
C ILE A 39 -14.46 -24.08 -4.08
N ASP A 40 -14.47 -25.38 -3.82
CA ASP A 40 -13.58 -26.00 -2.83
C ASP A 40 -12.12 -25.96 -3.33
N ALA A 41 -11.25 -25.29 -2.58
CA ALA A 41 -9.84 -25.12 -2.91
C ALA A 41 -9.05 -26.44 -2.93
N HIS A 42 -9.35 -27.38 -2.03
CA HIS A 42 -8.72 -28.70 -2.01
C HIS A 42 -9.18 -29.55 -3.18
N ARG A 43 -10.46 -29.48 -3.52
CA ARG A 43 -11.00 -30.15 -4.71
C ARG A 43 -10.37 -29.60 -5.98
N LEU A 44 -10.23 -28.28 -6.09
CA LEU A 44 -9.57 -27.64 -7.24
C LEU A 44 -8.13 -28.14 -7.39
N ARG A 45 -7.37 -28.18 -6.30
CA ARG A 45 -6.00 -28.73 -6.32
C ARG A 45 -5.95 -30.17 -6.84
N LYS A 46 -6.81 -31.05 -6.32
CA LYS A 46 -6.89 -32.46 -6.78
C LYS A 46 -7.26 -32.56 -8.26
N VAL A 47 -8.11 -31.68 -8.77
CA VAL A 47 -8.45 -31.62 -10.20
C VAL A 47 -7.24 -31.19 -11.03
N CYS A 48 -6.49 -30.19 -10.58
CA CYS A 48 -5.26 -29.77 -11.24
C CYS A 48 -4.20 -30.89 -11.25
N GLU A 49 -4.00 -31.59 -10.14
CA GLU A 49 -3.04 -32.70 -10.01
C GLU A 49 -3.38 -33.90 -10.90
N ARG A 50 -4.67 -34.14 -11.18
CA ARG A 50 -5.13 -35.22 -12.08
C ARG A 50 -5.09 -34.84 -13.56
N CYS A 51 -4.92 -33.56 -13.88
CA CYS A 51 -4.96 -33.08 -15.25
C CYS A 51 -3.61 -33.25 -15.93
N ARG A 52 -3.52 -34.12 -16.96
CA ARG A 52 -2.28 -34.36 -17.72
C ARG A 52 -1.74 -33.13 -18.45
N GLN A 53 -2.57 -32.12 -18.67
CA GLN A 53 -2.18 -30.85 -19.30
C GLN A 53 -1.65 -29.83 -18.28
N LEU A 54 -1.72 -30.12 -16.99
CA LEU A 54 -1.26 -29.25 -15.92
C LEU A 54 -0.11 -29.89 -15.15
N ARG A 55 0.90 -29.08 -14.82
CA ARG A 55 1.94 -29.39 -13.86
C ARG A 55 1.66 -28.59 -12.60
N VAL A 56 1.43 -29.27 -11.48
CA VAL A 56 1.24 -28.63 -10.18
C VAL A 56 2.57 -28.57 -9.45
N GLU A 57 2.98 -27.37 -9.08
CA GLU A 57 4.19 -27.12 -8.28
C GLU A 57 3.76 -26.64 -6.89
N VAL A 58 4.38 -27.19 -5.85
CA VAL A 58 4.17 -26.77 -4.45
C VAL A 58 5.08 -25.58 -4.17
N GLU A 59 4.54 -24.54 -3.54
CA GLU A 59 5.28 -23.34 -3.14
C GLU A 59 5.55 -23.36 -1.63
N ASP A 60 6.60 -22.67 -1.19
CA ASP A 60 7.07 -22.67 0.21
C ASP A 60 6.03 -22.18 1.23
N SER A 61 5.03 -21.42 0.77
CA SER A 61 3.94 -20.87 1.59
C SER A 61 2.78 -21.84 1.82
N GLY A 62 2.87 -23.09 1.36
CA GLY A 62 1.75 -24.03 1.33
C GLY A 62 0.74 -23.76 0.21
N GLU A 63 1.00 -22.74 -0.61
CA GLU A 63 0.28 -22.47 -1.85
C GLU A 63 0.75 -23.43 -2.96
N TYR A 64 0.01 -23.51 -4.06
CA TYR A 64 0.42 -24.27 -5.26
C TYR A 64 0.24 -23.42 -6.50
N SER A 65 1.08 -23.67 -7.51
CA SER A 65 0.96 -23.10 -8.85
C SER A 65 0.57 -24.19 -9.84
N ALA A 66 -0.38 -23.90 -10.75
CA ALA A 66 -0.70 -24.82 -11.85
C ALA A 66 -0.21 -24.24 -13.19
N LEU A 67 0.71 -24.94 -13.84
CA LEU A 67 1.34 -24.54 -15.10
C LEU A 67 0.85 -25.42 -16.25
N LEU A 68 0.75 -24.86 -17.46
CA LEU A 68 0.40 -25.64 -18.64
C LEU A 68 1.63 -26.43 -19.14
N VAL A 69 1.47 -27.74 -19.32
CA VAL A 69 2.53 -28.61 -19.85
C VAL A 69 2.81 -28.23 -21.31
N GLY A 70 4.10 -28.11 -21.66
CA GLY A 70 4.54 -27.82 -23.02
C GLY A 70 4.29 -26.39 -23.49
N ARG A 71 3.91 -25.46 -22.60
CA ARG A 71 3.75 -24.04 -22.93
C ARG A 71 4.74 -23.16 -22.17
N PRO A 72 5.31 -22.13 -22.82
CA PRO A 72 6.13 -21.15 -22.13
C PRO A 72 5.28 -20.39 -21.10
N GLN A 73 5.90 -20.02 -19.99
CA GLN A 73 5.23 -19.26 -18.95
C GLN A 73 5.03 -17.81 -19.40
N THR A 74 3.79 -17.40 -19.61
CA THR A 74 3.41 -16.03 -19.97
C THR A 74 2.78 -15.26 -18.82
N PHE A 75 2.91 -15.79 -17.60
CA PHE A 75 2.36 -15.16 -16.40
C PHE A 75 3.12 -13.87 -16.09
N VAL A 76 2.37 -12.79 -15.85
CA VAL A 76 2.93 -11.51 -15.42
C VAL A 76 2.70 -11.37 -13.93
N ASP A 77 3.79 -11.27 -13.19
CA ASP A 77 3.71 -10.97 -11.77
C ASP A 77 3.55 -9.47 -11.54
N ALA A 78 2.32 -9.06 -11.26
CA ALA A 78 1.99 -7.65 -11.04
C ALA A 78 2.59 -7.09 -9.72
N SER A 79 3.24 -7.91 -8.89
CA SER A 79 3.91 -7.45 -7.67
C SER A 79 5.36 -7.03 -7.90
N ILE A 80 5.93 -7.36 -9.06
CA ILE A 80 7.29 -6.96 -9.42
C ILE A 80 7.29 -5.43 -9.63
N ASN A 81 8.34 -4.77 -9.15
CA ASN A 81 8.51 -3.32 -9.25
C ASN A 81 9.36 -2.90 -10.46
N VAL A 82 9.64 -3.79 -11.40
CA VAL A 82 10.44 -3.48 -12.60
C VAL A 82 9.52 -2.87 -13.66
N ASP A 83 9.85 -1.67 -14.14
CA ASP A 83 9.10 -1.00 -15.20
C ASP A 83 9.70 -1.36 -16.56
N GLU A 84 9.00 -2.24 -17.29
CA GLU A 84 9.39 -2.72 -18.63
C GLU A 84 8.60 -2.04 -19.74
N TYR A 85 7.76 -1.05 -19.41
CA TYR A 85 6.87 -0.42 -20.38
C TYR A 85 7.53 0.81 -21.01
N PRO A 86 7.28 1.08 -22.31
CA PRO A 86 7.85 2.23 -22.98
C PRO A 86 7.28 3.54 -22.41
N GLU A 87 8.11 4.58 -22.34
CA GLU A 87 7.69 5.89 -21.80
C GLU A 87 6.51 6.49 -22.57
N ALA A 88 6.38 6.20 -23.87
CA ALA A 88 5.22 6.59 -24.67
C ALA A 88 3.89 6.08 -24.08
N LEU A 89 3.87 4.88 -23.51
CA LEU A 89 2.70 4.37 -22.80
C LEU A 89 2.37 5.26 -21.60
N TRP A 90 3.37 5.58 -20.78
CA TRP A 90 3.19 6.37 -19.58
C TRP A 90 2.71 7.79 -19.87
N LEU A 91 3.19 8.40 -20.96
CA LEU A 91 2.68 9.69 -21.44
C LEU A 91 1.19 9.61 -21.78
N MET A 92 0.75 8.57 -22.50
CA MET A 92 -0.67 8.38 -22.82
C MET A 92 -1.53 8.13 -21.58
N VAL A 93 -1.04 7.29 -20.66
CA VAL A 93 -1.72 6.98 -19.39
C VAL A 93 -1.85 8.25 -18.54
N ALA A 94 -0.77 8.99 -18.35
CA ALA A 94 -0.76 10.26 -17.61
C ALA A 94 -1.70 11.29 -18.25
N HIS A 95 -1.66 11.44 -19.58
CA HIS A 95 -2.53 12.35 -20.30
C HIS A 95 -4.02 12.00 -20.10
N TYR A 96 -4.38 10.72 -20.25
CA TYR A 96 -5.76 10.28 -20.04
C TYR A 96 -6.23 10.57 -18.61
N PHE A 97 -5.45 10.19 -17.59
CA PHE A 97 -5.84 10.42 -16.21
C PHE A 97 -5.77 11.88 -15.78
N ALA A 98 -4.99 12.73 -16.47
CA ALA A 98 -5.01 14.19 -16.30
C ALA A 98 -6.23 14.87 -16.95
N SER A 99 -6.87 14.22 -17.91
CA SER A 99 -7.99 14.80 -18.66
C SER A 99 -9.27 14.95 -17.82
N PRO A 100 -10.20 15.83 -18.25
CA PRO A 100 -11.53 15.95 -17.64
C PRO A 100 -12.34 14.64 -17.70
N CYS A 101 -12.09 13.79 -18.71
CA CYS A 101 -12.76 12.50 -18.85
C CYS A 101 -12.49 11.54 -17.68
N ALA A 102 -11.36 11.71 -16.98
CA ALA A 102 -10.97 10.88 -15.85
C ALA A 102 -11.22 11.55 -14.49
N GLU A 103 -11.69 12.79 -14.44
CA GLU A 103 -11.75 13.57 -13.19
C GLU A 103 -12.67 12.98 -12.12
N GLY A 104 -13.80 12.42 -12.52
CA GLY A 104 -14.72 11.70 -11.64
C GLY A 104 -14.50 10.18 -11.59
N LEU A 105 -13.41 9.68 -12.19
CA LEU A 105 -13.22 8.24 -12.35
C LEU A 105 -12.80 7.60 -11.01
N VAL A 106 -13.66 6.71 -10.52
CA VAL A 106 -13.43 5.90 -9.31
C VAL A 106 -13.35 4.44 -9.72
N LEU A 107 -12.16 3.86 -9.59
CA LEU A 107 -11.85 2.49 -9.95
C LEU A 107 -11.78 1.60 -8.70
N PRO A 108 -12.06 0.29 -8.84
CA PRO A 108 -11.94 -0.65 -7.72
C PRO A 108 -10.56 -0.64 -7.06
N GLY A 109 -10.50 -0.73 -5.72
CA GLY A 109 -9.26 -0.69 -4.95
C GLY A 109 -8.24 -1.79 -5.27
N GLY A 110 -8.71 -3.00 -5.58
CA GLY A 110 -7.84 -4.13 -5.87
C GLY A 110 -7.26 -4.06 -7.28
N ARG A 111 -5.93 -4.25 -7.42
CA ARG A 111 -5.20 -4.25 -8.71
C ARG A 111 -5.94 -4.96 -9.85
N TYR A 112 -6.42 -6.15 -9.55
CA TYR A 112 -7.11 -6.99 -10.52
C TYR A 112 -8.45 -6.41 -10.97
N ALA A 113 -9.28 -5.98 -10.03
CA ALA A 113 -10.60 -5.40 -10.34
C ALA A 113 -10.44 -4.02 -11.01
N CYS A 114 -9.44 -3.24 -10.60
CA CYS A 114 -9.03 -2.01 -11.28
C CYS A 114 -8.65 -2.29 -12.74
N ALA A 115 -7.78 -3.27 -12.98
CA ALA A 115 -7.37 -3.64 -14.33
C ALA A 115 -8.53 -4.13 -15.20
N GLN A 116 -9.50 -4.86 -14.63
CA GLN A 116 -10.73 -5.23 -15.35
C GLN A 116 -11.56 -4.01 -15.73
N ALA A 117 -11.75 -3.07 -14.80
CA ALA A 117 -12.46 -1.83 -15.08
C ALA A 117 -11.76 -1.03 -16.19
N LEU A 118 -10.44 -0.88 -16.14
CA LEU A 118 -9.66 -0.22 -17.19
C LEU A 118 -9.75 -0.94 -18.54
N MET A 119 -9.75 -2.27 -18.53
CA MET A 119 -9.93 -3.05 -19.76
C MET A 119 -11.32 -2.85 -20.37
N SER A 120 -12.35 -2.68 -19.54
CA SER A 120 -13.73 -2.40 -20.00
C SER A 120 -13.94 -1.00 -20.57
N LEU A 121 -13.00 -0.07 -20.30
CA LEU A 121 -13.00 1.26 -20.91
C LEU A 121 -12.43 1.27 -22.33
N GLU A 122 -11.93 0.13 -22.82
CA GLU A 122 -11.43 -0.07 -24.19
C GLU A 122 -10.41 0.99 -24.63
N LEU A 123 -9.55 1.40 -23.70
CA LEU A 123 -8.59 2.48 -23.91
C LEU A 123 -7.56 2.08 -25.00
N PRO A 124 -7.37 2.90 -26.06
CA PRO A 124 -6.51 2.53 -27.19
C PRO A 124 -5.07 2.18 -26.80
N PHE A 125 -4.50 2.88 -25.82
CA PHE A 125 -3.13 2.64 -25.35
C PHE A 125 -2.98 1.35 -24.54
N LEU A 126 -4.09 0.74 -24.10
CA LEU A 126 -4.10 -0.58 -23.46
C LEU A 126 -4.36 -1.72 -24.46
N CYS A 127 -4.64 -1.39 -25.73
CA CYS A 127 -4.88 -2.40 -26.76
C CYS A 127 -3.66 -3.32 -26.93
N GLY A 128 -3.91 -4.62 -26.99
CA GLY A 128 -2.87 -5.64 -27.09
C GLY A 128 -2.20 -6.03 -25.76
N TYR A 129 -2.46 -5.33 -24.66
CA TYR A 129 -1.98 -5.76 -23.35
C TYR A 129 -2.89 -6.83 -22.75
N SER A 130 -2.27 -7.88 -22.21
CA SER A 130 -2.99 -8.88 -21.42
C SER A 130 -3.46 -8.28 -20.09
N LEU A 131 -4.54 -8.82 -19.52
CA LEU A 131 -5.03 -8.38 -18.21
C LEU A 131 -3.96 -8.45 -17.10
N GLY A 132 -3.02 -9.42 -17.18
CA GLY A 132 -1.88 -9.49 -16.28
C GLY A 132 -0.93 -8.30 -16.43
N ARG A 133 -0.64 -7.87 -17.67
CA ARG A 133 0.13 -6.65 -17.93
C ARG A 133 -0.61 -5.40 -17.48
N ILE A 134 -1.93 -5.32 -17.65
CA ILE A 134 -2.72 -4.17 -17.14
C ILE A 134 -2.67 -4.13 -15.61
N CYS A 135 -2.74 -5.27 -14.91
CA CYS A 135 -2.57 -5.31 -13.45
C CYS A 135 -1.21 -4.75 -13.01
N HIS A 136 -0.15 -5.09 -13.74
CA HIS A 136 1.20 -4.58 -13.48
C HIS A 136 1.33 -3.09 -13.81
N ILE A 137 0.73 -2.62 -14.91
CA ILE A 137 0.62 -1.18 -15.23
C ILE A 137 -0.07 -0.43 -14.08
N VAL A 138 -1.19 -0.95 -13.55
CA VAL A 138 -1.88 -0.35 -12.39
C VAL A 138 -0.97 -0.29 -11.17
N GLN A 139 -0.24 -1.36 -10.86
CA GLN A 139 0.72 -1.37 -9.75
C GLN A 139 1.76 -0.25 -9.91
N LEU A 140 2.39 -0.14 -11.08
CA LEU A 140 3.43 0.85 -11.35
C LEU A 140 2.85 2.27 -11.41
N ALA A 141 1.65 2.45 -11.96
CA ALA A 141 0.94 3.73 -12.01
C ALA A 141 0.70 4.31 -10.61
N ILE A 142 0.42 3.44 -9.63
CA ILE A 142 0.21 3.80 -8.23
C ILE A 142 1.55 3.98 -7.49
N SER A 143 2.41 2.95 -7.54
CA SER A 143 3.59 2.86 -6.67
C SER A 143 4.78 3.70 -7.13
N LYS A 144 4.94 3.89 -8.44
CA LYS A 144 6.14 4.56 -9.02
C LYS A 144 5.82 5.82 -9.78
N ARG A 145 4.80 5.78 -10.64
CA ARG A 145 4.54 6.86 -11.59
C ARG A 145 3.66 7.98 -11.02
N ARG A 146 3.03 7.79 -9.85
CA ARG A 146 2.11 8.76 -9.23
C ARG A 146 1.05 9.27 -10.22
N ILE A 147 0.54 8.38 -11.08
CA ILE A 147 -0.55 8.69 -12.02
C ILE A 147 -1.89 8.35 -11.38
N LEU A 148 -1.91 7.27 -10.59
CA LEU A 148 -3.04 6.81 -9.82
C LEU A 148 -2.70 6.85 -8.33
N GLY A 149 -3.72 6.95 -7.48
CA GLY A 149 -3.58 6.86 -6.03
C GLY A 149 -4.85 6.32 -5.40
N TYR A 150 -4.85 6.22 -4.07
CA TYR A 150 -5.99 5.72 -3.32
C TYR A 150 -6.81 6.85 -2.70
N LEU A 151 -8.14 6.70 -2.71
CA LEU A 151 -9.09 7.48 -1.95
C LEU A 151 -10.20 6.58 -1.42
N ASN A 152 -10.33 6.47 -0.09
CA ASN A 152 -11.34 5.68 0.60
C ASN A 152 -11.35 4.20 0.14
N GLY A 153 -10.16 3.64 -0.07
CA GLY A 153 -9.99 2.26 -0.55
C GLY A 153 -10.33 2.04 -2.02
N GLN A 154 -10.61 3.10 -2.80
CA GLN A 154 -10.77 3.05 -4.25
C GLN A 154 -9.55 3.66 -4.95
N VAL A 155 -9.32 3.27 -6.20
CA VAL A 155 -8.25 3.85 -7.04
C VAL A 155 -8.82 5.05 -7.80
N VAL A 156 -8.13 6.18 -7.75
CA VAL A 156 -8.51 7.45 -8.39
C VAL A 156 -7.30 8.07 -9.11
N PRO A 157 -7.48 9.03 -10.01
CA PRO A 157 -6.37 9.85 -10.51
C PRO A 157 -5.58 10.46 -9.35
N TYR A 158 -4.25 10.52 -9.49
CA TYR A 158 -3.38 10.90 -8.38
C TYR A 158 -3.71 12.27 -7.76
N ARG A 159 -4.12 13.24 -8.58
CA ARG A 159 -4.56 14.58 -8.12
C ARG A 159 -5.71 14.56 -7.10
N CYS A 160 -6.52 13.51 -7.11
CA CYS A 160 -7.67 13.33 -6.20
C CYS A 160 -7.35 12.40 -5.03
N SER A 161 -6.13 11.85 -4.96
CA SER A 161 -5.77 10.83 -3.98
C SER A 161 -5.59 11.39 -2.57
N GLU A 162 -5.70 10.51 -1.56
CA GLU A 162 -5.41 10.84 -0.15
C GLU A 162 -4.01 11.42 0.04
N ALA A 163 -3.04 11.00 -0.78
CA ALA A 163 -1.67 11.51 -0.70
C ALA A 163 -1.62 13.02 -1.00
N VAL A 164 -2.32 13.46 -2.06
CA VAL A 164 -2.40 14.88 -2.43
C VAL A 164 -3.20 15.67 -1.40
N VAL A 165 -4.33 15.13 -0.92
CA VAL A 165 -5.11 15.76 0.15
C VAL A 165 -4.24 15.96 1.40
N LYS A 166 -3.49 14.94 1.81
CA LYS A 166 -2.59 15.03 2.97
C LYS A 166 -1.45 16.03 2.76
N GLU A 167 -0.88 16.09 1.57
CA GLU A 167 0.18 17.04 1.23
C GLU A 167 -0.31 18.50 1.35
N ILE A 168 -1.49 18.80 0.80
CA ILE A 168 -2.13 20.13 0.91
C ILE A 168 -2.47 20.45 2.36
N CYS A 169 -3.09 19.52 3.09
CA CYS A 169 -3.45 19.71 4.49
C CYS A 169 -2.21 19.90 5.39
N ALA A 170 -1.13 19.17 5.14
CA ALA A 170 0.14 19.32 5.85
C ALA A 170 0.74 20.71 5.67
N GLN A 171 0.74 21.25 4.45
CA GLN A 171 1.22 22.60 4.16
C GLN A 171 0.41 23.67 4.92
N GLN A 172 -0.87 23.42 5.14
CA GLN A 172 -1.77 24.31 5.87
C GLN A 172 -1.82 24.01 7.39
N GLN A 173 -1.10 22.98 7.84
CA GLN A 173 -1.16 22.45 9.21
C GLN A 173 -2.59 22.16 9.69
N GLN A 174 -3.39 21.57 8.80
CA GLN A 174 -4.77 21.19 9.07
C GLN A 174 -4.93 19.66 9.09
N PRO A 175 -5.90 19.12 9.86
CA PRO A 175 -6.21 17.71 9.81
C PRO A 175 -6.85 17.32 8.46
N ALA A 176 -6.25 16.36 7.76
CA ALA A 176 -6.90 15.77 6.58
C ALA A 176 -8.10 14.91 7.01
N VAL A 177 -9.31 15.31 6.61
CA VAL A 177 -10.53 14.54 6.85
C VAL A 177 -10.75 13.59 5.68
N LEU A 178 -10.41 12.31 5.88
CA LEU A 178 -10.48 11.28 4.86
C LEU A 178 -11.45 10.16 5.25
N GLY A 179 -12.49 9.97 4.44
CA GLY A 179 -13.38 8.82 4.45
C GLY A 179 -14.52 8.82 5.47
N PRO A 180 -15.45 7.85 5.33
CA PRO A 180 -16.65 7.73 6.19
C PRO A 180 -16.33 7.27 7.63
N ARG A 181 -15.05 7.00 7.93
CA ARG A 181 -14.54 6.75 9.29
C ARG A 181 -14.00 8.02 9.97
N ALA A 182 -14.40 9.20 9.49
CA ALA A 182 -14.42 10.40 10.33
C ALA A 182 -15.44 10.18 11.47
N VAL A 183 -15.06 9.42 12.49
CA VAL A 183 -15.86 9.12 13.68
C VAL A 183 -15.08 9.65 14.89
N PRO A 184 -15.79 9.94 15.99
CA PRO A 184 -16.11 11.28 16.49
C PRO A 184 -14.86 12.11 16.89
N GLU A 185 -15.07 13.42 17.04
CA GLU A 185 -14.14 14.50 17.39
C GLU A 185 -13.32 14.23 18.68
N LEU A 186 -12.39 13.28 18.65
CA LEU A 186 -11.33 13.25 19.65
C LEU A 186 -10.47 14.51 19.47
N PRO A 187 -10.06 15.16 20.57
CA PRO A 187 -9.21 16.33 20.47
C PRO A 187 -7.92 15.94 19.74
N LEU A 188 -7.51 16.82 18.81
CA LEU A 188 -6.25 16.66 18.10
C LEU A 188 -5.10 16.79 19.09
N ALA A 189 -4.16 15.84 19.05
CA ALA A 189 -2.96 15.92 19.86
C ALA A 189 -2.11 17.12 19.43
N THR A 190 -1.78 18.00 20.37
CA THR A 190 -0.72 19.00 20.17
C THR A 190 0.63 18.30 20.04
N LEU A 191 1.65 19.01 19.57
CA LEU A 191 3.01 18.47 19.49
C LEU A 191 3.51 17.95 20.85
N GLU A 192 3.27 18.70 21.92
CA GLU A 192 3.67 18.33 23.28
C GLU A 192 2.93 17.09 23.77
N GLN A 193 1.61 17.02 23.54
CA GLN A 193 0.81 15.84 23.87
C GLN A 193 1.26 14.62 23.06
N ALA A 194 1.54 14.78 21.77
CA ALA A 194 2.04 13.70 20.91
C ALA A 194 3.37 13.15 21.42
N ARG A 195 4.30 14.03 21.81
CA ARG A 195 5.59 13.65 22.40
C ARG A 195 5.41 12.92 23.74
N ALA A 196 4.60 13.45 24.65
CA ALA A 196 4.35 12.83 25.95
C ALA A 196 3.68 11.45 25.82
N CYS A 197 2.67 11.34 24.95
CA CYS A 197 1.96 10.08 24.69
C CYS A 197 2.88 9.03 24.06
N LEU A 198 3.74 9.41 23.11
CA LEU A 198 4.73 8.49 22.53
C LEU A 198 5.75 8.05 23.57
N TRP A 199 6.25 8.97 24.39
CA TRP A 199 7.21 8.65 25.45
C TRP A 199 6.60 7.66 26.45
N GLN A 200 5.36 7.88 26.89
CA GLN A 200 4.65 6.97 27.78
C GLN A 200 4.36 5.62 27.12
N MET A 201 3.99 5.61 25.83
CA MET A 201 3.72 4.38 25.08
C MET A 201 4.96 3.49 24.92
N LEU A 202 6.14 4.10 24.81
CA LEU A 202 7.43 3.44 24.60
C LEU A 202 8.22 3.23 25.90
N SER A 203 7.72 3.72 27.03
CA SER A 203 8.33 3.50 28.34
C SER A 203 7.93 2.14 28.90
N SER A 204 8.93 1.35 29.30
CA SER A 204 8.74 0.10 30.04
C SER A 204 8.36 0.43 31.49
N GLU A 205 7.24 -0.08 32.00
CA GLU A 205 6.84 0.20 33.38
C GLU A 205 7.63 -0.61 34.43
N ASP A 206 8.36 -1.69 34.04
CA ASP A 206 9.00 -2.60 35.02
C ASP A 206 10.36 -3.18 34.56
N GLY A 207 11.33 -2.35 34.15
CA GLY A 207 12.72 -2.80 33.87
C GLY A 207 12.88 -3.82 32.72
N GLN A 208 11.82 -4.08 31.95
CA GLN A 208 11.85 -4.86 30.72
C GLN A 208 12.38 -4.03 29.54
N GLU A 209 12.78 -4.72 28.47
CA GLU A 209 13.21 -4.09 27.22
C GLU A 209 12.21 -3.04 26.71
N PRO A 210 12.68 -1.96 26.05
CA PRO A 210 11.83 -0.92 25.52
C PRO A 210 10.70 -1.50 24.66
N VAL A 211 9.46 -1.08 24.93
CA VAL A 211 8.30 -1.57 24.19
C VAL A 211 8.37 -1.03 22.76
N SER A 212 8.54 -1.91 21.78
CA SER A 212 8.43 -1.55 20.36
C SER A 212 6.97 -1.56 19.90
N VAL A 213 6.55 -0.52 19.18
CA VAL A 213 5.19 -0.42 18.64
C VAL A 213 5.20 -0.43 17.11
N PRO A 214 4.48 -1.34 16.43
CA PRO A 214 4.35 -1.29 14.98
C PRO A 214 3.75 0.04 14.51
N LEU A 215 4.35 0.67 13.51
CA LEU A 215 3.93 1.98 12.98
C LEU A 215 2.42 2.06 12.66
N PRO A 216 1.78 1.04 12.05
CA PRO A 216 0.34 1.08 11.76
C PRO A 216 -0.54 1.16 13.02
N ASN A 217 -0.03 0.74 14.19
CA ASN A 217 -0.78 0.72 15.43
C ASN A 217 -0.73 2.05 16.19
N VAL A 218 0.24 2.94 15.91
CA VAL A 218 0.46 4.17 16.69
C VAL A 218 -0.81 5.01 16.80
N LYS A 219 -1.43 5.37 15.67
CA LYS A 219 -2.67 6.16 15.67
C LYS A 219 -3.85 5.49 16.37
N ARG A 220 -3.91 4.15 16.32
CA ARG A 220 -4.94 3.38 17.03
C ARG A 220 -4.71 3.44 18.53
N LEU A 221 -3.45 3.34 18.97
CA LEU A 221 -3.06 3.43 20.38
C LEU A 221 -3.29 4.83 20.96
N PHE A 222 -3.05 5.89 20.17
CA PHE A 222 -3.41 7.26 20.55
C PHE A 222 -4.89 7.39 20.92
N ARG A 223 -5.76 6.87 20.04
CA ARG A 223 -7.21 6.87 20.28
C ARG A 223 -7.59 6.01 21.49
N SER A 224 -7.05 4.80 21.59
CA SER A 224 -7.50 3.84 22.61
C SER A 224 -6.91 4.08 24.01
N ARG A 225 -5.67 4.60 24.12
CA ARG A 225 -4.98 4.78 25.41
C ARG A 225 -5.06 6.20 25.94
N PHE A 226 -5.01 7.20 25.06
CA PHE A 226 -4.92 8.61 25.44
C PHE A 226 -6.16 9.42 25.07
N ASN A 227 -7.12 8.81 24.36
CA ASN A 227 -8.33 9.46 23.88
C ASN A 227 -8.04 10.73 23.03
N LEU A 228 -6.94 10.69 22.27
CA LEU A 228 -6.49 11.75 21.38
C LEU A 228 -6.41 11.24 19.94
N ASP A 229 -6.62 12.13 18.96
CA ASP A 229 -6.33 11.83 17.57
C ASP A 229 -4.97 12.39 17.15
N LEU A 230 -4.10 11.51 16.66
CA LEU A 230 -2.81 11.89 16.10
C LEU A 230 -2.96 12.13 14.60
N SER A 231 -2.88 13.41 14.23
CA SER A 231 -2.90 13.88 12.85
C SER A 231 -1.53 14.41 12.44
N GLU A 232 -0.83 13.66 11.58
CA GLU A 232 0.44 14.05 10.97
C GLU A 232 0.29 15.36 10.18
N THR A 233 -0.84 15.52 9.49
CA THR A 233 -1.12 16.70 8.68
C THR A 233 -1.36 17.94 9.54
N ALA A 234 -1.99 17.79 10.71
CA ALA A 234 -2.13 18.91 11.66
C ALA A 234 -0.78 19.34 12.25
N LEU A 235 0.20 18.43 12.29
CA LEU A 235 1.57 18.70 12.76
C LEU A 235 2.54 19.08 11.63
N GLY A 236 2.03 19.24 10.41
CA GLY A 236 2.76 19.73 9.24
C GLY A 236 3.42 18.66 8.38
N GLN A 237 3.08 17.38 8.55
CA GLN A 237 3.70 16.26 7.82
C GLN A 237 2.66 15.46 7.03
N SER A 238 3.04 14.96 5.84
CA SER A 238 2.10 14.26 4.94
C SER A 238 1.93 12.78 5.30
N ARG A 239 2.95 12.19 5.94
CA ARG A 239 2.99 10.78 6.33
C ARG A 239 3.37 10.64 7.81
N LEU A 240 2.79 9.65 8.47
CA LEU A 240 3.11 9.33 9.87
C LEU A 240 4.59 8.99 10.07
N CYS A 241 5.21 8.28 9.13
CA CYS A 241 6.64 8.00 9.21
C CYS A 241 7.48 9.29 9.19
N GLU A 242 7.13 10.28 8.34
CA GLU A 242 7.83 11.58 8.30
C GLU A 242 7.68 12.33 9.62
N LEU A 243 6.48 12.30 10.22
CA LEU A 243 6.25 12.89 11.54
C LEU A 243 7.18 12.32 12.60
N LEU A 244 7.35 11.00 12.65
CA LEU A 244 8.15 10.35 13.68
C LEU A 244 9.66 10.44 13.43
N HIS A 245 10.08 10.74 12.20
CA HIS A 245 11.47 11.11 11.86
C HIS A 245 11.73 12.62 11.93
N ASP A 246 10.73 13.42 12.31
CA ASP A 246 10.91 14.85 12.43
C ASP A 246 11.88 15.15 13.59
N PRO A 247 12.80 16.13 13.46
CA PRO A 247 13.71 16.51 14.53
C PRO A 247 13.03 16.77 15.88
N ARG A 248 11.75 17.17 15.84
CA ARG A 248 10.90 17.37 17.02
C ARG A 248 10.52 16.08 17.75
N PHE A 249 10.89 14.89 17.28
CA PHE A 249 10.61 13.59 17.91
C PHE A 249 11.86 12.73 18.16
N HIS A 250 13.05 13.17 17.70
CA HIS A 250 14.30 12.39 17.79
C HIS A 250 14.72 12.01 19.21
N ASP A 251 14.37 12.81 20.21
CA ASP A 251 14.65 12.56 21.62
C ASP A 251 13.62 11.63 22.29
N VAL A 252 12.51 11.34 21.61
CA VAL A 252 11.42 10.51 22.13
C VAL A 252 11.40 9.14 21.46
N CYS A 253 11.51 9.10 20.14
CA CYS A 253 11.40 7.85 19.38
C CYS A 253 12.32 7.77 18.17
N GLU A 254 12.58 6.53 17.76
CA GLU A 254 13.26 6.19 16.52
C GLU A 254 12.37 5.19 15.75
N VAL A 255 12.29 5.34 14.43
CA VAL A 255 11.57 4.38 13.58
C VAL A 255 12.58 3.44 12.94
N ARG A 256 12.44 2.14 13.18
CA ARG A 256 13.33 1.10 12.65
C ARG A 256 12.57 0.16 11.72
N LEU A 257 13.25 -0.33 10.68
CA LEU A 257 12.75 -1.41 9.84
C LEU A 257 13.01 -2.75 10.55
N GLN A 258 11.95 -3.52 10.80
CA GLN A 258 12.02 -4.86 11.37
C GLN A 258 11.29 -5.84 10.46
N GLY A 259 12.04 -6.72 9.80
CA GLY A 259 11.50 -7.63 8.79
C GLY A 259 10.88 -6.85 7.63
N ASN A 260 9.58 -7.06 7.39
CA ASN A 260 8.83 -6.39 6.31
C ASN A 260 8.04 -5.15 6.77
N GLY A 261 8.24 -4.68 8.01
CA GLY A 261 7.45 -3.59 8.58
C GLY A 261 8.28 -2.58 9.38
N TYR A 262 7.67 -1.45 9.69
CA TYR A 262 8.28 -0.42 10.51
C TYR A 262 7.77 -0.51 11.95
N ILE A 263 8.70 -0.41 12.89
CA ILE A 263 8.42 -0.30 14.32
C ILE A 263 8.93 1.04 14.84
N VAL A 264 8.26 1.56 15.85
CA VAL A 264 8.66 2.74 16.61
C VAL A 264 9.20 2.25 17.94
N VAL A 265 10.45 2.62 18.23
CA VAL A 265 11.13 2.29 19.47
C VAL A 265 11.49 3.57 20.20
N ARG A 266 11.77 3.46 21.50
CA ARG A 266 12.26 4.58 22.30
C ARG A 266 13.62 5.04 21.78
N ALA A 267 13.81 6.34 21.63
CA ALA A 267 15.14 6.89 21.36
C ALA A 267 16.06 6.65 22.55
N GLU A 268 17.26 6.13 22.29
CA GLU A 268 18.28 6.06 23.33
C GLU A 268 18.72 7.50 23.69
N PRO A 269 18.88 7.83 24.98
CA PRO A 269 19.40 9.12 25.36
C PRO A 269 20.80 9.26 24.77
N THR A 270 20.95 10.14 23.77
CA THR A 270 22.24 10.49 23.19
C THR A 270 23.20 10.77 24.34
N PRO A 271 24.32 10.03 24.49
CA PRO A 271 25.29 10.34 25.53
C PRO A 271 25.80 11.75 25.25
N VAL A 272 25.38 12.69 26.10
CA VAL A 272 26.00 14.01 26.17
C VAL A 272 27.45 13.76 26.54
N LEU A 273 28.33 13.74 25.53
CA LEU A 273 29.76 13.89 25.77
C LEU A 273 29.92 15.20 26.54
N SER A 274 30.27 15.05 27.82
CA SER A 274 30.59 16.16 28.71
C SER A 274 31.57 17.07 27.98
N ARG A 275 31.27 18.38 28.02
CA ARG A 275 31.96 19.46 27.30
C ARG A 275 33.40 19.73 27.79
N SER A 276 34.11 18.70 28.24
CA SER A 276 35.42 18.80 28.89
C SER A 276 36.56 18.13 28.11
N GLU A 277 36.29 17.41 27.02
CA GLU A 277 37.36 16.75 26.23
C GLU A 277 37.15 16.89 24.72
N ILE A 278 36.81 18.10 24.26
CA ILE A 278 37.09 18.47 22.86
C ILE A 278 38.55 18.92 22.82
N SER A 279 39.47 17.97 22.73
CA SER A 279 40.85 18.23 22.31
C SER A 279 41.34 17.11 21.40
N LEU A 280 41.57 17.49 20.14
CA LEU A 280 42.50 16.84 19.22
C LEU A 280 42.27 15.35 18.85
N ALA A 281 41.11 14.98 18.31
CA ALA A 281 41.04 13.78 17.47
C ALA A 281 39.81 13.78 16.54
N ALA A 282 39.86 14.52 15.43
CA ALA A 282 39.26 14.14 14.14
C ALA A 282 39.45 15.28 13.12
N ALA A 283 40.69 15.77 13.00
CA ALA A 283 41.15 16.19 11.69
C ALA A 283 41.31 14.91 10.86
N LEU A 284 40.81 14.92 9.62
CA LEU A 284 40.85 13.88 8.58
C LEU A 284 39.53 13.13 8.35
N SER A 285 38.66 13.69 7.50
CA SER A 285 38.17 12.96 6.31
C SER A 285 37.57 13.91 5.26
N PRO A 286 37.70 13.59 3.96
CA PRO A 286 37.29 14.45 2.85
C PRO A 286 35.81 14.28 2.48
N ALA A 287 35.34 15.27 1.72
CA ALA A 287 34.00 15.46 1.17
C ALA A 287 33.27 14.20 0.66
N CYS A 288 32.01 14.03 1.08
CA CYS A 288 31.01 13.24 0.37
C CYS A 288 30.06 14.19 -0.38
N ALA A 289 29.95 13.98 -1.68
CA ALA A 289 29.01 14.62 -2.60
C ALA A 289 27.55 14.18 -2.32
N PRO A 290 26.55 14.96 -2.77
CA PRO A 290 25.14 14.64 -2.55
C PRO A 290 24.65 13.66 -3.62
N GLY A 291 24.11 12.50 -3.21
CA GLY A 291 23.55 11.57 -4.17
C GLY A 291 22.89 10.36 -3.51
N SER A 292 21.57 10.46 -3.28
CA SER A 292 20.58 9.44 -3.64
C SER A 292 19.26 9.75 -2.93
N LEU A 293 18.25 10.18 -3.70
CA LEU A 293 16.86 10.10 -3.25
C LEU A 293 16.53 8.62 -3.06
N GLU A 294 16.58 8.14 -1.82
CA GLU A 294 16.04 6.84 -1.46
C GLU A 294 14.53 6.87 -1.68
N THR A 295 14.11 6.21 -2.76
CA THR A 295 12.71 5.95 -3.04
C THR A 295 12.19 4.95 -2.01
N TRP A 296 11.49 5.46 -1.00
CA TRP A 296 10.80 4.67 0.01
C TRP A 296 9.75 3.77 -0.65
N PRO A 297 9.69 2.47 -0.32
CA PRO A 297 8.57 1.64 -0.72
C PRO A 297 7.31 2.21 -0.08
N VAL A 298 6.32 2.52 -0.94
CA VAL A 298 4.97 2.89 -0.53
C VAL A 298 4.48 1.86 0.48
N CYS A 299 4.06 2.31 1.66
CA CYS A 299 3.33 1.48 2.62
C CYS A 299 2.07 0.93 1.91
N GLU A 300 2.21 -0.22 1.26
CA GLU A 300 1.09 -1.05 0.85
C GLU A 300 0.45 -1.54 2.14
N THR A 301 -0.55 -0.80 2.62
CA THR A 301 -1.54 -1.37 3.51
C THR A 301 -2.29 -2.43 2.70
N THR A 302 -1.74 -3.65 2.67
CA THR A 302 -2.40 -4.84 2.16
C THR A 302 -3.60 -5.13 3.07
N TRP A 303 -4.77 -4.65 2.69
CA TRP A 303 -6.03 -5.19 3.17
C TRP A 303 -6.47 -6.22 2.14
N ALA A 304 -6.42 -7.48 2.56
CA ALA A 304 -6.96 -8.62 1.82
C ALA A 304 -8.48 -8.53 1.68
#